data_AF-A0A4Y2M1L7-F1
#
_entry.id   AF-A0A4Y2M1L7-F1
#
_cell.length_a   1.000
_cell.length_b   1.000
_cell.length_c   1.000
_cell.angle_alpha   90.00
_cell.angle_beta   90.00
_cell.angle_gamma   90.00
#
_symmetry.space_group_name_H-M   'P 1'
#
loop_
_entity.id
_entity.type
_entity.pdbx_description
1 polymer ?
#
loop_
_entity_poly.entity_id
_entity_poly.type
_entity_poly.pdbx_seq_one_letter_code
_entity_poly.pdbx_strand_id
1 'polypeptide(L)'
;TYEKVTEEEEEIYEVINIHKLKSAVPNLRVVNLFGIIFVDDSHVEALSSNCIQLECLAINFCNKFTGSTLKLLLQRCKKLKSLLMQQTCKFQNT
;
A
#
# COMPACT_ATOMS: atom_id res chain seq x y z
N THR A 1 -30.12 -29.29 10.06
CA THR A 1 -29.68 -28.00 9.51
C THR A 1 -28.22 -27.87 9.83
N TYR A 2 -27.33 -28.08 8.85
CA TYR A 2 -25.90 -27.96 9.06
C TYR A 2 -25.53 -26.48 8.99
N GLU A 3 -25.25 -25.88 10.14
CA GLU A 3 -24.66 -24.54 10.22
C GLU A 3 -23.21 -24.67 9.78
N LYS A 4 -22.90 -24.08 8.62
CA LYS A 4 -21.53 -24.01 8.10
C LYS A 4 -20.83 -22.91 8.90
N VAL A 5 -20.19 -23.29 10.00
CA VAL A 5 -19.26 -22.42 10.73
C VAL A 5 -18.12 -22.14 9.76
N THR A 6 -18.12 -20.95 9.16
CA THR A 6 -16.94 -20.42 8.50
C THR A 6 -15.98 -20.04 9.60
N GLU A 7 -14.99 -20.88 9.83
CA GLU A 7 -13.81 -20.54 10.60
C GLU A 7 -13.17 -19.34 9.89
N GLU A 8 -13.44 -18.13 10.39
CA GLU A 8 -12.67 -16.94 10.03
C GLU A 8 -11.27 -17.17 10.60
N GLU A 9 -10.37 -17.73 9.79
CA GLU A 9 -8.95 -17.80 10.11
C GLU A 9 -8.50 -16.36 10.38
N GLU A 10 -8.25 -16.03 11.65
CA GLU A 10 -7.59 -14.78 12.03
C GLU A 10 -6.19 -14.81 11.41
N GLU A 11 -6.06 -14.26 10.21
CA GLU A 11 -4.77 -14.07 9.56
C GLU A 11 -3.92 -13.17 10.46
N ILE A 12 -2.94 -13.76 11.14
CA ILE A 12 -1.97 -13.02 11.96
C ILE A 12 -1.05 -12.27 11.00
N TYR A 13 -1.39 -11.03 10.70
CA TYR A 13 -0.54 -10.16 9.90
C TYR A 13 0.63 -9.64 10.74
N GLU A 14 1.86 -9.90 10.30
CA GLU A 14 3.01 -9.15 10.82
C GLU A 14 2.89 -7.68 10.41
N VAL A 15 2.80 -6.78 11.39
CA VAL A 15 2.63 -5.35 11.14
C VAL A 15 4.00 -4.71 10.87
N ILE A 16 4.30 -4.46 9.59
CA ILE A 16 5.45 -3.63 9.22
C ILE A 16 5.09 -2.16 9.51
N ASN A 17 5.74 -1.59 10.53
CA ASN A 17 5.57 -0.17 10.83
C ASN A 17 6.34 0.68 9.82
N ILE A 18 5.63 1.19 8.82
CA ILE A 18 6.19 2.02 7.74
C ILE A 18 6.89 3.27 8.28
N HIS A 19 6.47 3.81 9.42
CA HIS A 19 7.14 4.97 10.03
C HIS A 19 8.54 4.65 10.57
N LYS A 20 8.82 3.38 10.90
CA LYS A 20 10.16 2.92 11.32
C LYS A 20 11.10 2.66 10.14
N LEU A 21 10.60 2.54 8.91
CA LEU A 21 11.41 2.33 7.70
C LEU A 21 12.27 3.57 7.35
N LYS A 22 11.94 4.73 7.92
CA LYS A 22 12.53 6.04 7.60
C LYS A 22 14.07 6.10 7.67
N SER A 23 14.70 5.43 8.64
CA SER A 23 16.17 5.42 8.76
C SER A 23 16.84 4.18 8.16
N ALA A 24 16.09 3.08 8.02
CA ALA A 24 16.67 1.78 7.67
C ALA A 24 16.72 1.53 6.15
N VAL A 25 15.84 2.14 5.35
CA VAL A 25 15.69 1.79 3.92
C VAL A 25 15.62 3.01 2.98
N PRO A 26 16.59 3.95 3.00
CA PRO A 26 16.60 5.13 2.13
C PRO A 26 16.69 4.80 0.62
N ASN A 27 17.21 3.62 0.29
CA ASN A 27 17.41 3.14 -1.08
C ASN A 27 16.31 2.18 -1.55
N LEU A 28 15.16 2.13 -0.87
CA LEU A 28 14.07 1.26 -1.26
C LEU A 28 13.51 1.68 -2.63
N ARG A 29 13.53 0.73 -3.58
CA ARG A 29 13.11 0.95 -4.98
C ARG A 29 11.79 0.27 -5.32
N VAL A 30 11.49 -0.85 -4.67
CA VAL A 30 10.31 -1.66 -4.98
C VAL A 30 9.58 -1.95 -3.68
N VAL A 31 8.29 -1.64 -3.65
CA VAL A 31 7.40 -1.94 -2.53
C VAL A 31 6.16 -2.65 -3.07
N ASN A 32 5.87 -3.81 -2.51
CA ASN A 32 4.69 -4.59 -2.84
C ASN A 32 3.83 -4.78 -1.57
N LEU A 33 2.63 -4.21 -1.60
CA LEU A 33 1.60 -4.26 -0.57
C LEU A 33 0.30 -4.88 -1.13
N PHE A 34 0.43 -5.79 -2.07
CA PHE A 34 -0.71 -6.51 -2.67
C PHE A 34 -1.59 -7.17 -1.59
N GLY A 35 -2.91 -6.97 -1.68
CA GLY A 35 -3.89 -7.64 -0.84
C GLY A 35 -4.00 -7.09 0.58
N ILE A 36 -3.25 -6.05 0.94
CA ILE A 36 -3.25 -5.55 2.32
C ILE A 36 -4.46 -4.65 2.55
N ILE A 37 -5.47 -5.19 3.26
CA ILE A 37 -6.77 -4.54 3.50
C ILE A 37 -6.71 -3.28 4.36
N PHE A 38 -5.63 -3.10 5.14
CA PHE A 38 -5.46 -1.96 6.04
C PHE A 38 -4.61 -0.82 5.46
N VAL A 39 -4.06 -0.99 4.24
CA VAL A 39 -3.29 0.08 3.59
C VAL A 39 -4.22 1.21 3.16
N ASP A 40 -3.94 2.39 3.69
CA ASP A 40 -4.61 3.64 3.37
C ASP A 40 -3.63 4.67 2.82
N ASP A 41 -4.15 5.86 2.53
CA ASP A 41 -3.36 6.99 2.04
C ASP A 41 -2.21 7.40 2.98
N SER A 42 -2.38 7.29 4.30
CA SER A 42 -1.34 7.69 5.26
C SER A 42 -0.08 6.82 5.14
N HIS A 43 -0.25 5.53 4.84
CA HIS A 43 0.83 4.58 4.59
C HIS A 43 1.60 4.95 3.32
N VAL A 44 0.88 5.30 2.24
CA VAL A 44 1.49 5.72 0.96
C VAL A 44 2.18 7.07 1.11
N GLU A 45 1.63 7.99 1.88
CA GLU A 45 2.31 9.25 2.22
C GLU A 45 3.60 9.00 3.00
N ALA A 46 3.58 8.13 4.00
CA ALA A 46 4.77 7.75 4.77
C ALA A 46 5.84 7.12 3.86
N LEU A 47 5.46 6.25 2.93
CA LEU A 47 6.39 5.72 1.92
C LEU A 47 6.97 6.83 1.05
N SER A 48 6.14 7.74 0.53
CA SER A 48 6.57 8.81 -0.37
C SER A 48 7.53 9.82 0.29
N SER A 49 7.38 10.05 1.60
CA SER A 49 8.23 10.98 2.35
C SER A 49 9.61 10.40 2.68
N ASN A 50 9.71 9.07 2.77
CA ASN A 50 10.91 8.39 3.24
C ASN A 50 11.68 7.67 2.12
N CYS A 51 10.98 7.14 1.11
CA CYS A 51 11.54 6.34 0.02
C CYS A 51 11.53 7.14 -1.29
N ILE A 52 12.37 8.18 -1.39
CA ILE A 52 12.42 9.04 -2.58
C ILE A 52 12.95 8.33 -3.84
N GLN A 53 13.65 7.21 -3.66
CA GLN A 53 14.21 6.37 -4.74
C GLN A 53 13.20 5.33 -5.26
N LEU A 54 11.94 5.38 -4.82
CA LEU A 54 10.94 4.39 -5.21
C LEU A 54 10.70 4.40 -6.73
N GLU A 55 10.79 3.23 -7.34
CA GLU A 55 10.57 2.97 -8.76
C GLU A 55 9.28 2.18 -9.01
N CYS A 56 8.92 1.27 -8.10
CA CYS A 56 7.72 0.47 -8.21
C CYS A 56 6.95 0.44 -6.90
N LEU A 57 5.64 0.74 -6.95
CA LEU A 57 4.71 0.58 -5.85
C LEU A 57 3.52 -0.26 -6.31
N ALA A 58 3.23 -1.35 -5.60
CA ALA A 58 2.04 -2.15 -5.81
C ALA A 58 1.15 -2.11 -4.56
N ILE A 59 -0.09 -1.70 -4.74
CA ILE A 59 -1.14 -1.57 -3.73
C ILE A 59 -2.46 -2.15 -4.27
N ASN A 60 -2.37 -3.20 -5.10
CA ASN A 60 -3.54 -3.87 -5.63
C ASN A 60 -4.37 -4.48 -4.48
N PHE A 61 -5.69 -4.46 -4.61
CA PHE A 61 -6.63 -4.98 -3.62
C PHE A 61 -6.52 -4.32 -2.22
N CYS A 62 -5.98 -3.10 -2.16
CA CYS A 62 -5.96 -2.28 -0.94
C CYS A 62 -7.25 -1.46 -0.83
N ASN A 63 -8.27 -2.00 -0.17
CA ASN A 63 -9.63 -1.43 -0.12
C ASN A 63 -9.77 -0.15 0.72
N LYS A 64 -8.76 0.25 1.51
CA LYS A 64 -8.77 1.51 2.25
C LYS A 64 -8.02 2.65 1.55
N PHE A 65 -7.32 2.36 0.47
CA PHE A 65 -6.56 3.36 -0.27
C PHE A 65 -7.47 4.18 -1.20
N THR A 66 -7.64 5.47 -0.91
CA THR A 66 -8.55 6.35 -1.67
C THR A 66 -7.88 7.19 -2.74
N GLY A 67 -6.56 7.11 -2.89
CA GLY A 67 -5.80 7.83 -3.91
C GLY A 67 -5.60 9.33 -3.66
N SER A 68 -5.98 9.86 -2.50
CA SER A 68 -5.80 11.27 -2.15
C SER A 68 -4.32 11.69 -2.12
N THR A 69 -3.43 10.74 -1.82
CA THR A 69 -1.97 10.95 -1.72
C THR A 69 -1.20 10.75 -3.02
N LEU A 70 -1.86 10.35 -4.12
CA LEU A 70 -1.19 10.08 -5.40
C LEU A 70 -0.42 11.28 -5.95
N LYS A 71 -1.01 12.48 -5.86
CA LYS A 71 -0.34 13.71 -6.31
C LYS A 71 0.96 13.94 -5.55
N LEU A 72 0.94 13.69 -4.23
CA LEU A 72 2.09 13.85 -3.36
C LEU A 72 3.16 12.77 -3.63
N LEU A 73 2.72 11.53 -3.84
CA LEU A 73 3.59 10.41 -4.21
C LEU A 73 4.37 10.73 -5.49
N LEU A 74 3.70 11.15 -6.55
CA LEU A 74 4.32 11.51 -7.84
C LEU A 74 5.20 12.77 -7.74
N GLN A 75 4.89 13.67 -6.81
CA GLN A 75 5.73 14.84 -6.56
C GLN A 75 7.05 14.47 -5.85
N ARG A 76 7.03 13.53 -4.91
CA ARG A 76 8.22 13.15 -4.12
C ARG A 76 9.05 12.05 -4.78
N CYS A 77 8.41 10.96 -5.22
CA CYS A 77 9.06 9.80 -5.82
C CYS A 77 9.26 10.00 -7.33
N LYS A 78 10.19 10.89 -7.72
CA LYS A 78 10.45 11.24 -9.13
C LYS A 78 10.94 10.08 -10.00
N LYS A 79 11.39 8.99 -9.38
CA LYS A 79 11.87 7.78 -10.07
C LYS A 79 10.78 6.73 -10.27
N LEU A 80 9.55 6.99 -9.84
CA LEU A 80 8.45 6.03 -9.95
C LEU A 80 8.15 5.74 -11.43
N LYS A 81 8.30 4.48 -11.83
CA LYS A 81 8.04 3.95 -13.16
C LYS A 81 6.76 3.13 -13.22
N SER A 82 6.41 2.48 -12.11
CA SER A 82 5.27 1.57 -12.07
C SER A 82 4.46 1.77 -10.79
N LEU A 83 3.17 2.02 -10.95
CA LEU A 83 2.19 2.09 -9.87
C LEU A 83 1.06 1.12 -10.20
N LEU A 84 0.91 0.07 -9.40
CA LEU A 84 -0.16 -0.92 -9.55
C LEU A 84 -1.18 -0.70 -8.44
N MET A 85 -2.43 -0.39 -8.80
CA MET A 85 -3.50 -0.07 -7.84
C MET A 85 -4.85 -0.67 -8.25
N GLN A 86 -4.83 -1.86 -8.87
CA GLN A 86 -6.04 -2.57 -9.28
C GLN A 86 -6.95 -2.83 -8.09
N GLN A 87 -8.27 -2.71 -8.29
CA GLN A 87 -9.29 -2.96 -7.26
C GLN A 87 -9.09 -2.17 -5.96
N THR A 88 -8.55 -0.95 -6.05
CA THR A 88 -8.57 0.01 -4.93
C THR A 88 -9.86 0.84 -4.97
N CYS A 89 -10.35 1.26 -3.80
CA CYS A 89 -11.75 1.68 -3.61
C CYS A 89 -12.23 2.92 -4.39
N LYS A 90 -11.35 3.71 -5.02
CA LYS A 90 -11.75 4.79 -5.95
C LYS A 90 -11.67 4.45 -7.44
N PHE A 91 -11.12 3.30 -7.81
CA PHE A 91 -10.90 2.92 -9.21
C PHE A 91 -11.68 1.67 -9.62
N GLN A 92 -12.68 1.26 -8.82
CA GLN A 92 -13.55 0.15 -9.14
C GLN A 92 -14.68 0.49 -10.15
N ASN A 93 -14.85 1.76 -10.53
CA ASN A 93 -15.92 2.20 -11.45
C ASN A 93 -15.49 3.34 -12.39
N THR A 94 -14.57 3.08 -13.33
CA THR A 94 -14.44 3.89 -14.55
C THR A 94 -14.07 2.99 -15.71
#